data_AF-A0A2X3IWM3-F1
#
_entry.id   AF-A0A2X3IWM3-F1
#
_cell.length_a   1.000
_cell.length_b   1.000
_cell.length_c   1.000
_cell.angle_alpha   90.00
_cell.angle_beta   90.00
_cell.angle_gamma   90.00
#
_symmetry.space_group_name_H-M   'P 1'
#
loop_
_entity.id
_entity.type
_entity.pdbx_description
1 polymer ?
#
loop_
_entity_poly.entity_id
_entity_poly.type
_entity_poly.pdbx_seq_one_letter_code
_entity_poly.pdbx_strand_id
1 'polypeptide(L)' 'MLGFNQDEYLTSAREIIAARKQAETVADDIYDSGCSALFFASVGGSLAPMMAINEFAKELTSVPVYLEQAAELIHRGHKN' A
#
# COMPACT_ATOMS: atom_id res chain seq x y z
N MET A 1 -10.43 -20.35 -18.95
CA MET A 1 -9.38 -19.53 -19.61
C MET A 1 -8.06 -20.29 -19.50
N LEU A 2 -7.20 -20.26 -20.52
CA LEU A 2 -5.91 -20.95 -20.47
C LEU A 2 -5.05 -20.35 -19.33
N GLY A 3 -4.53 -21.19 -18.44
CA GLY A 3 -3.70 -20.76 -17.30
C GLY A 3 -4.47 -20.13 -16.14
N PHE A 4 -5.81 -20.22 -16.10
CA PHE A 4 -6.63 -19.69 -15.01
C PHE A 4 -7.32 -20.81 -14.23
N ASN A 5 -7.18 -20.77 -12.90
CA ASN A 5 -7.91 -21.64 -11.98
C ASN A 5 -8.90 -20.79 -11.16
N GLN A 6 -10.20 -21.08 -11.31
CA GLN A 6 -11.25 -20.34 -10.63
C GLN A 6 -11.26 -20.57 -9.12
N ASP A 7 -10.98 -21.79 -8.67
CA ASP A 7 -11.05 -22.12 -7.24
C ASP A 7 -9.89 -21.48 -6.47
N GLU A 8 -8.71 -21.40 -7.09
CA GLU A 8 -7.57 -20.62 -6.58
C GLU A 8 -7.94 -19.13 -6.50
N TYR A 9 -8.54 -18.56 -7.55
CA TYR A 9 -8.95 -17.16 -7.58
C TYR A 9 -9.98 -16.83 -6.48
N LEU A 10 -10.98 -17.69 -6.29
CA LEU A 10 -11.99 -17.52 -5.24
C LEU A 10 -11.41 -17.76 -3.84
N THR A 11 -10.40 -18.60 -3.70
CA THR A 11 -9.69 -18.80 -2.43
C THR A 11 -8.90 -17.55 -2.06
N SER A 12 -8.10 -17.02 -2.98
CA SER A 12 -7.40 -15.74 -2.79
C SER A 12 -8.35 -14.60 -2.42
N ALA A 13 -9.51 -14.51 -3.08
CA ALA A 13 -10.51 -13.49 -2.75
C ALA A 13 -11.02 -13.61 -1.30
N ARG A 14 -11.29 -14.84 -0.84
CA ARG A 14 -11.73 -15.08 0.55
C ARG A 14 -10.65 -14.72 1.56
N GLU A 15 -9.39 -15.03 1.26
CA GLU A 15 -8.25 -14.69 2.13
C GLU A 15 -8.05 -13.18 2.26
N ILE A 16 -8.10 -12.44 1.15
CA ILE A 16 -8.00 -10.97 1.17
C ILE A 16 -9.16 -10.34 1.94
N ILE A 17 -10.39 -10.83 1.77
CA ILE A 17 -11.54 -10.35 2.55
C ILE A 17 -11.36 -10.66 4.04
N ALA A 18 -10.87 -11.85 4.40
CA ALA A 18 -10.64 -12.22 5.79
C ALA A 18 -9.57 -11.33 6.47
N ALA A 19 -8.55 -10.91 5.72
CA ALA A 19 -7.49 -10.02 6.20
C ALA A 19 -7.94 -8.57 6.40
N ARG A 20 -9.11 -8.17 5.88
CA ARG A 20 -9.60 -6.77 5.97
C ARG A 20 -9.60 -6.23 7.39
N LYS A 21 -10.10 -7.00 8.37
CA LYS A 21 -10.19 -6.56 9.76
C LYS A 21 -8.81 -6.19 10.31
N GLN A 22 -7.80 -6.98 9.98
CA GLN A 22 -6.43 -6.70 10.41
C GLN A 22 -5.90 -5.41 9.75
N ALA A 23 -6.18 -5.20 8.47
CA ALA A 23 -5.79 -3.97 7.77
C ALA A 23 -6.44 -2.72 8.38
N GLU A 24 -7.73 -2.79 8.73
CA GLU A 24 -8.44 -1.70 9.41
C GLU A 24 -7.86 -1.43 10.81
N THR A 25 -7.60 -2.47 11.61
CA THR A 25 -6.96 -2.30 12.93
C THR A 25 -5.60 -1.62 12.85
N VAL A 26 -4.75 -2.02 11.90
CA VAL A 26 -3.44 -1.38 11.71
C VAL A 26 -3.60 0.08 11.26
N ALA A 27 -4.59 0.40 10.43
CA ALA A 27 -4.86 1.77 10.01
C ALA A 27 -5.30 2.66 11.20
N ASP A 28 -6.17 2.15 12.06
CA ASP A 28 -6.61 2.83 13.28
C ASP A 28 -5.43 3.08 14.22
N ASP A 29 -4.61 2.06 14.49
CA ASP A 29 -3.42 2.17 15.35
C ASP A 29 -2.41 3.22 14.83
N ILE A 30 -2.17 3.25 13.51
CA ILE A 30 -1.28 4.25 12.88
C ILE A 30 -1.85 5.66 13.07
N TYR A 31 -3.15 5.84 12.87
CA TYR A 31 -3.79 7.14 13.04
C TYR A 31 -3.71 7.62 14.50
N ASP A 32 -4.08 6.76 15.44
CA ASP A 32 -4.11 7.06 16.88
C ASP A 32 -2.70 7.35 17.43
N SER A 33 -1.66 6.78 16.84
CA SER A 33 -0.26 7.04 17.21
C SER A 33 0.28 8.40 16.75
N GLY A 34 -0.48 9.16 15.94
CA GLY A 34 -0.10 10.51 15.50
C GLY A 34 0.85 10.53 14.29
N CYS A 35 0.55 9.72 13.27
CA CYS A 35 1.34 9.63 12.03
C CYS A 35 1.54 11.00 11.33
N SER A 36 2.80 11.41 11.14
CA SER A 36 3.15 12.67 10.47
C SER A 36 3.29 12.58 8.95
N ALA A 37 3.55 11.39 8.41
CA ALA A 37 3.70 11.13 6.98
C ALA A 37 3.63 9.62 6.68
N LEU A 38 3.16 9.25 5.49
CA LEU A 38 3.14 7.87 5.00
C LEU A 38 4.11 7.68 3.83
N PHE A 39 4.97 6.67 3.94
CA PHE A 39 5.90 6.28 2.88
C PHE A 39 5.50 4.92 2.30
N PHE A 40 5.05 4.91 1.06
CA PHE A 40 4.85 3.70 0.28
C PHE A 40 6.14 3.38 -0.47
N ALA A 41 6.97 2.51 0.12
CA ALA A 41 8.27 2.12 -0.44
C ALA A 41 8.24 0.66 -0.92
N SER A 42 8.50 0.45 -2.22
CA SER A 42 8.53 -0.89 -2.81
C SER A 42 9.42 -0.96 -4.06
N VAL A 43 9.40 -2.08 -4.77
CA VAL A 43 10.18 -2.30 -6.00
C VAL A 43 9.33 -2.96 -7.09
N GLY A 44 9.69 -2.73 -8.36
CA GLY A 44 9.09 -3.44 -9.50
C GLY A 44 7.57 -3.32 -9.55
N GLY A 45 6.89 -4.43 -9.88
CA GLY A 45 5.43 -4.46 -10.04
C GLY A 45 4.64 -4.11 -8.77
N SER A 46 5.21 -4.34 -7.58
CA SER A 46 4.56 -4.02 -6.31
C SER A 46 4.42 -2.52 -6.05
N LEU A 47 5.15 -1.67 -6.79
CA LEU A 47 4.93 -0.22 -6.78
C LEU A 47 3.63 0.19 -7.47
N ALA A 48 3.12 -0.59 -8.43
CA ALA A 48 2.00 -0.13 -9.26
C ALA A 48 0.71 0.19 -8.45
N PRO A 49 0.27 -0.66 -7.50
CA PRO A 49 -0.85 -0.30 -6.62
C PRO A 49 -0.55 0.94 -5.76
N MET A 50 0.70 1.08 -5.29
CA MET A 50 1.11 2.21 -4.46
C MET A 50 1.11 3.53 -5.24
N MET A 51 1.45 3.50 -6.53
CA MET A 51 1.33 4.65 -7.43
C MET A 51 -0.12 5.13 -7.52
N ALA A 52 -1.08 4.20 -7.65
CA ALA A 52 -2.50 4.56 -7.67
C ALA A 52 -2.94 5.20 -6.35
N ILE A 53 -2.53 4.62 -5.21
CA ILE A 53 -2.80 5.20 -3.88
C ILE A 53 -2.22 6.62 -3.77
N ASN A 54 -1.00 6.83 -4.27
CA ASN A 54 -0.35 8.14 -4.24
C ASN A 54 -1.10 9.18 -5.09
N GLU A 55 -1.67 8.79 -6.25
CA GLU A 55 -2.52 9.70 -7.02
C GLU A 55 -3.82 10.05 -6.27
N PHE A 56 -4.48 9.07 -5.66
CA PHE A 56 -5.67 9.35 -4.84
C PHE A 56 -5.35 10.24 -3.64
N ALA A 57 -4.20 10.03 -3.00
CA ALA A 57 -3.78 10.79 -1.83
C ALA A 57 -3.63 12.30 -2.12
N LYS A 58 -3.20 12.67 -3.35
CA LYS A 58 -3.10 14.08 -3.76
C LYS A 58 -4.43 14.83 -3.69
N GLU A 59 -5.55 14.12 -3.84
CA GLU A 59 -6.90 14.72 -3.84
C GLU A 59 -7.63 14.51 -2.51
N LEU A 60 -7.37 13.39 -1.82
CA LEU A 60 -8.21 12.93 -0.72
C LEU A 60 -7.65 13.21 0.68
N THR A 61 -6.40 13.65 0.82
CA THR A 61 -5.80 13.87 2.13
C THR A 61 -4.79 15.01 2.14
N SER A 62 -4.64 15.65 3.30
CA SER A 62 -3.57 16.60 3.59
C SER A 62 -2.39 15.95 4.33
N VAL A 63 -2.52 14.69 4.75
CA VAL A 63 -1.40 13.93 5.31
C VAL A 63 -0.34 13.78 4.21
N PRO A 64 0.94 14.11 4.47
CA PRO A 64 2.00 13.89 3.49
C PRO A 64 2.11 12.40 3.13
N VAL A 65 1.91 12.08 1.85
CA VAL A 65 2.06 10.72 1.30
C VAL A 65 3.16 10.75 0.25
N TYR A 66 4.10 9.82 0.36
CA TYR A 66 5.25 9.70 -0.53
C TYR A 66 5.31 8.29 -1.12
N LEU A 67 5.65 8.23 -2.40
CA LEU A 67 5.93 7.00 -3.12
C LEU A 67 7.42 6.95 -3.43
N GLU A 68 8.07 5.87 -3.01
CA GLU A 68 9.52 5.74 -3.15
C GLU A 68 9.91 4.37 -3.70
N GLN A 69 10.93 4.36 -4.57
CA GLN A 69 11.62 3.13 -4.90
C GLN A 69 12.46 2.72 -3.67
N ALA A 70 12.24 1.52 -3.14
CA ALA A 70 12.78 1.15 -1.82
C ALA A 70 14.31 1.12 -1.74
N ALA A 71 14.99 0.70 -2.80
CA ALA A 71 16.44 0.74 -2.89
C ALA A 71 16.97 2.18 -2.98
N GLU A 72 16.26 3.10 -3.60
CA GLU A 72 16.64 4.51 -3.64
C GLU A 72 16.45 5.17 -2.28
N LEU A 73 15.31 4.91 -1.62
CA LEU A 73 15.01 5.45 -0.29
C LEU A 73 16.06 5.05 0.74
N ILE A 74 16.48 3.79 0.77
CA ILE A 74 17.48 3.34 1.75
C ILE A 74 18.87 3.96 1.50
N HIS A 75 19.21 4.27 0.24
CA HIS A 75 20.53 4.83 -0.10
C HIS A 75 20.57 6.36 0.04
N ARG A 76 19.49 7.07 -0.27
CA ARG A 76 19.47 8.55 -0.33
C ARG A 76 18.62 9.19 0.77
N GLY A 77 17.78 8.41 1.43
CA GLY A 77 16.69 8.93 2.23
C GLY A 77 15.63 9.61 1.36
N HIS A 78 14.62 10.16 2.00
CA HIS A 78 13.68 11.08 1.37
C HIS A 78 14.19 12.51 1.57
N LYS A 79 14.98 12.99 0.61
CA LYS A 79 15.48 14.37 0.58
C LYS A 79 15.21 14.92 -0.82
N ASN A 80 14.41 15.99 -0.87
CA ASN A 80 14.25 16.84 -2.06
C ASN A 80 15.61 17.37 -2.53
#